data_AF-A0A8S4R1H7-F1
#
_entry.id   AF-A0A8S4R1H7-F1
#
_cell.length_a   1.000
_cell.length_b   1.000
_cell.length_c   1.000
_cell.angle_alpha   90.00
_cell.angle_beta   90.00
_cell.angle_gamma   90.00
#
_symmetry.space_group_name_H-M   'P 1'
#
loop_
_entity.id
_entity.type
_entity.pdbx_description
1 polymer ?
#
loop_
_entity_poly.entity_id
_entity_poly.type
_entity_poly.pdbx_seq_one_letter_code
_entity_poly.pdbx_strand_id
1 'polypeptide(L)'
;MKAVIAFACLLAASAAADVCYNEVSMECGRATSSLALPSCNAVYGNFGRQGNVANEMQAYANLHLRRSYEFLLSSAYYNNYQTNRPGFSKLFRKLADDSWAKTVEIIKHVTKR
;
A
#
# COMPACT_ATOMS: atom_id res chain seq x y z
N MET A 1 24.38 -22.59 -7.07
CA MET A 1 23.82 -21.24 -7.25
C MET A 1 22.36 -21.11 -6.80
N LYS A 2 21.41 -21.95 -7.25
CA LYS A 2 20.00 -21.88 -6.79
C LYS A 2 19.80 -22.11 -5.28
N ALA A 3 20.56 -23.04 -4.69
CA ALA A 3 20.49 -23.32 -3.24
C ALA A 3 21.03 -22.18 -2.36
N VAL A 4 22.05 -21.43 -2.83
CA VAL A 4 22.64 -20.31 -2.09
C VAL A 4 21.68 -19.11 -2.03
N ILE A 5 20.97 -18.84 -3.14
CA ILE A 5 19.96 -17.78 -3.21
C ILE A 5 18.77 -18.12 -2.29
N ALA A 6 18.33 -19.39 -2.28
CA ALA A 6 17.26 -19.83 -1.39
C ALA A 6 17.63 -19.68 0.09
N PHE A 7 18.88 -20.00 0.46
CA PHE A 7 19.37 -19.89 1.83
C PHE A 7 19.51 -18.43 2.30
N ALA A 8 19.94 -17.52 1.41
CA ALA A 8 20.02 -16.09 1.70
C ALA A 8 18.64 -15.45 1.93
N CYS A 9 17.61 -15.87 1.20
CA CYS A 9 16.24 -15.40 1.42
C CYS A 9 15.63 -15.86 2.75
N LEU A 10 15.97 -17.06 3.23
CA LEU A 10 15.52 -17.58 4.52
C LEU A 10 16.16 -16.82 5.71
N LEU A 11 17.44 -16.47 5.62
CA LEU A 11 18.15 -15.69 6.65
C LEU A 11 17.65 -14.24 6.78
N ALA A 12 17.21 -13.63 5.68
CA ALA A 12 16.66 -12.27 5.72
C ALA A 12 15.28 -12.18 6.41
N ALA A 13 14.52 -13.28 6.44
CA ALA A 13 13.21 -13.33 7.07
C ALA A 13 13.30 -13.42 8.62
N SER A 14 14.35 -14.03 9.16
CA SER A 14 14.53 -14.17 10.62
C SER A 14 15.01 -12.89 11.31
N ALA A 15 15.82 -12.08 10.64
CA ALA A 15 16.47 -10.91 11.26
C ALA A 15 15.50 -9.80 11.75
N ALA A 16 14.31 -9.66 11.14
CA ALA A 16 13.34 -8.64 11.55
C ALA A 16 12.59 -9.02 12.84
N ALA A 17 12.33 -10.32 13.05
CA ALA A 17 11.65 -10.81 14.25
C ALA A 17 12.56 -10.67 15.50
N ASP A 18 13.87 -10.83 15.32
CA ASP A 18 14.84 -10.71 16.42
C ASP A 18 14.89 -9.30 17.01
N VAL A 19 14.74 -8.24 16.20
CA VAL A 19 14.86 -6.85 16.70
C VAL A 19 13.68 -6.46 17.58
N CYS A 20 12.44 -6.71 17.15
CA CYS A 20 11.26 -6.43 17.97
C CYS A 20 11.26 -7.27 19.26
N TYR A 21 11.60 -8.55 19.17
CA TYR A 21 11.70 -9.43 20.35
C TYR A 21 12.72 -8.89 21.37
N ASN A 22 13.90 -8.47 20.90
CA ASN A 22 14.93 -7.90 21.77
C ASN A 22 14.49 -6.57 22.38
N GLU A 23 13.82 -5.69 21.64
CA GLU A 23 13.25 -4.45 22.18
C GLU A 23 12.23 -4.73 23.30
N VAL A 24 11.32 -5.69 23.10
CA VAL A 24 10.37 -6.11 24.13
C VAL A 24 11.10 -6.64 25.37
N SER A 25 12.09 -7.51 25.19
CA SER A 25 12.85 -8.07 26.31
C SER A 25 13.59 -7.00 27.12
N MET A 26 14.10 -5.95 26.44
CA MET A 26 14.81 -4.85 27.11
C MET A 26 13.85 -3.89 27.82
N GLU A 27 12.79 -3.45 27.14
CA GLU A 27 11.84 -2.48 27.69
C GLU A 27 11.01 -3.06 28.82
N CYS A 28 10.59 -4.33 28.72
CA CYS A 28 9.89 -5.01 29.81
C CYS A 28 10.82 -5.39 30.99
N GLY A 29 12.14 -5.37 30.79
CA GLY A 29 13.13 -5.58 31.86
C GLY A 29 13.49 -4.31 32.64
N ARG A 30 13.08 -3.14 32.14
CA ARG A 30 13.34 -1.84 32.77
C ARG A 30 12.17 -1.44 33.67
N ALA A 31 12.47 -0.76 34.77
CA ALA A 31 11.46 -0.12 35.63
C ALA A 31 11.01 1.23 35.03
N THR A 32 10.57 1.23 33.77
CA THR A 32 10.04 2.41 33.07
C THR A 32 8.52 2.42 33.11
N SER A 33 7.92 3.61 33.06
CA SER A 33 6.46 3.80 33.01
C SER A 33 5.89 3.88 31.59
N SER A 34 6.73 3.68 30.57
CA SER A 34 6.35 3.72 29.16
C SER A 34 6.92 2.53 28.40
N LEU A 35 6.17 2.04 27.42
CA LEU A 35 6.55 0.92 26.55
C LEU A 35 6.70 1.44 25.12
N ALA A 36 7.93 1.74 24.71
CA ALA A 36 8.25 2.19 23.36
C ALA A 36 8.87 1.04 22.56
N LEU A 37 8.15 0.55 21.55
CA LEU A 37 8.58 -0.58 20.72
C LEU A 37 8.66 -0.16 19.24
N PRO A 38 9.61 0.72 18.88
CA PRO A 38 9.67 1.33 17.54
C PRO A 38 9.90 0.31 16.42
N SER A 39 10.51 -0.85 16.70
CA SER A 39 10.72 -1.91 15.71
C SER A 39 9.57 -2.91 15.64
N CYS A 40 8.63 -2.90 16.58
CA CYS A 40 7.46 -3.76 16.58
C CYS A 40 6.33 -3.21 15.71
N ASN A 41 6.54 -3.24 14.39
CA ASN A 41 5.57 -2.81 13.40
C ASN A 41 5.60 -3.75 12.17
N ALA A 42 4.78 -3.47 11.16
CA ALA A 42 4.68 -4.31 9.96
C ALA A 42 5.81 -4.09 8.94
N VAL A 43 6.75 -3.16 9.20
CA VAL A 43 7.79 -2.77 8.24
C VAL A 43 8.89 -3.81 8.18
N TYR A 44 9.14 -4.33 6.96
CA TYR A 44 10.25 -5.23 6.68
C TYR A 44 10.97 -4.87 5.38
N GLY A 45 12.19 -5.38 5.19
CA GLY A 45 12.96 -5.17 3.96
C GLY A 45 13.27 -3.70 3.67
N ASN A 46 13.38 -2.87 4.71
CA ASN A 46 13.55 -1.41 4.60
C ASN A 46 12.45 -0.71 3.79
N PHE A 47 11.24 -1.26 3.76
CA PHE A 47 10.09 -0.62 3.12
C PHE A 47 9.86 0.78 3.74
N GLY A 48 9.90 1.83 2.90
CA GLY A 48 9.80 3.23 3.34
C GLY A 48 11.05 3.81 4.01
N ARG A 49 12.09 3.00 4.28
CA ARG A 49 13.37 3.47 4.85
C ARG A 49 14.45 3.68 3.78
N GLN A 50 14.34 2.98 2.65
CA GLN A 50 15.28 3.09 1.54
C GLN A 50 14.55 3.25 0.20
N GLY A 51 15.05 4.18 -0.62
CA GLY A 51 14.45 4.51 -1.91
C GLY A 51 13.05 5.13 -1.78
N ASN A 52 12.32 5.16 -2.90
CA ASN A 52 11.06 5.92 -3.00
C ASN A 52 9.81 5.04 -3.09
N VAL A 53 9.94 3.71 -3.00
CA VAL A 53 8.84 2.78 -3.31
C VAL A 53 7.58 3.02 -2.47
N ALA A 54 7.73 3.31 -1.16
CA ALA A 54 6.58 3.56 -0.30
C ALA A 54 5.86 4.87 -0.67
N ASN A 55 6.63 5.93 -0.95
CA ASN A 55 6.09 7.23 -1.36
C ASN A 55 5.41 7.13 -2.73
N GLU A 56 6.03 6.45 -3.69
CA GLU A 56 5.46 6.23 -5.02
C GLU A 56 4.20 5.37 -4.97
N MET A 57 4.12 4.36 -4.09
CA MET A 57 2.87 3.61 -3.90
C MET A 57 1.74 4.47 -3.34
N GLN A 58 2.02 5.38 -2.40
CA GLN A 58 1.04 6.34 -1.90
C GLN A 58 0.61 7.33 -3.01
N ALA A 59 1.56 7.85 -3.77
CA ALA A 59 1.29 8.70 -4.93
C ALA A 59 0.47 7.96 -5.99
N TYR A 60 0.71 6.67 -6.19
CA TYR A 60 -0.03 5.82 -7.12
C TYR A 60 -1.47 5.60 -6.67
N ALA A 61 -1.73 5.41 -5.38
CA ALA A 61 -3.10 5.41 -4.84
C ALA A 61 -3.81 6.74 -5.12
N ASN A 62 -3.15 7.87 -4.87
CA ASN A 62 -3.71 9.20 -5.15
C ASN A 62 -3.99 9.42 -6.65
N LEU A 63 -3.12 8.90 -7.53
CA LEU A 63 -3.34 8.95 -8.97
C LEU A 63 -4.62 8.20 -9.36
N HIS A 64 -4.80 6.97 -8.89
CA HIS A 64 -6.02 6.18 -9.15
C HIS A 64 -7.27 6.85 -8.58
N LEU A 65 -7.16 7.45 -7.39
CA LEU A 65 -8.26 8.20 -6.79
C LEU A 65 -8.66 9.39 -7.64
N ARG A 66 -7.70 10.17 -8.14
CA ARG A 66 -7.99 11.30 -9.03
C ARG A 66 -8.64 10.80 -10.33
N ARG A 67 -8.09 9.74 -10.93
CA ARG A 67 -8.65 9.17 -12.17
C ARG A 67 -10.05 8.62 -11.98
N SER A 68 -10.39 8.04 -10.82
CA SER A 68 -11.75 7.56 -10.58
C SER A 68 -12.78 8.68 -10.67
N TYR A 69 -12.48 9.86 -10.11
CA TYR A 69 -13.36 11.03 -10.23
C TYR A 69 -13.40 11.61 -11.64
N GLU A 70 -12.26 11.71 -12.33
CA GLU A 70 -12.22 12.20 -13.72
C GLU A 70 -13.03 11.30 -14.68
N PHE A 71 -12.92 9.98 -14.54
CA PHE A 71 -13.73 9.04 -15.29
C PHE A 71 -15.20 9.10 -14.90
N LEU A 72 -15.52 9.32 -13.63
CA LEU A 72 -16.91 9.50 -13.18
C LEU A 72 -17.55 10.75 -13.83
N LEU A 73 -16.82 11.86 -13.89
CA LEU A 73 -17.26 13.09 -14.57
C LEU A 73 -17.45 12.85 -16.08
N SER A 74 -16.53 12.10 -16.71
CA SER A 74 -16.66 11.69 -18.12
C SER A 74 -17.91 10.83 -18.34
N SER A 75 -18.18 9.88 -17.44
CA SER A 75 -19.39 9.05 -17.46
C SER A 75 -20.67 9.89 -17.38
N ALA A 76 -20.68 10.91 -16.52
CA ALA A 76 -21.80 11.85 -16.39
C ALA A 76 -21.97 12.71 -17.65
N TYR A 77 -20.88 13.21 -18.23
CA TYR A 77 -20.90 13.99 -19.46
C TYR A 77 -21.52 13.20 -20.63
N TYR A 78 -21.15 11.94 -20.83
CA TYR A 78 -21.69 11.11 -21.90
C TYR A 78 -23.13 10.61 -21.65
N ASN A 79 -23.65 10.79 -20.43
CA ASN A 79 -25.01 10.39 -20.05
C ASN A 79 -26.01 11.54 -20.02
N ASN A 80 -25.64 12.72 -20.54
CA ASN A 80 -26.57 13.85 -20.60
C ASN A 80 -27.52 13.72 -21.80
N TYR A 81 -28.59 14.50 -21.81
CA TYR A 81 -29.63 14.44 -22.86
C TYR A 81 -29.15 14.87 -24.25
N GLN A 82 -28.08 15.66 -24.34
CA GLN A 82 -27.52 16.15 -25.61
C GLN A 82 -26.53 15.15 -26.21
N THR A 83 -25.61 14.62 -25.40
CA THR A 83 -24.57 13.68 -25.84
C THR A 83 -25.16 12.29 -26.03
N ASN A 84 -25.95 11.82 -25.06
CA ASN A 84 -26.68 10.55 -25.07
C ASN A 84 -25.88 9.39 -25.68
N ARG A 85 -24.65 9.17 -25.17
CA ARG A 85 -23.76 8.08 -25.59
C ARG A 85 -23.68 7.04 -24.46
N PRO A 86 -24.71 6.20 -24.27
CA PRO A 86 -24.76 5.26 -23.14
C PRO A 86 -23.60 4.26 -23.12
N GLY A 87 -23.07 3.87 -24.29
CA GLY A 87 -21.87 3.03 -24.38
C GLY A 87 -20.63 3.69 -23.78
N PHE A 88 -20.39 4.97 -24.10
CA PHE A 88 -19.30 5.75 -23.53
C PHE A 88 -19.53 6.00 -22.04
N SER A 89 -20.76 6.32 -21.63
CA SER A 89 -21.07 6.50 -20.22
C SER A 89 -20.78 5.23 -19.40
N LYS A 90 -21.17 4.05 -19.91
CA LYS A 90 -20.91 2.76 -19.28
C LYS A 90 -19.43 2.41 -19.24
N LEU A 91 -18.68 2.70 -20.31
CA LEU A 91 -17.23 2.51 -20.37
C LEU A 91 -16.53 3.33 -19.28
N PHE A 92 -16.81 4.64 -19.22
CA PHE A 92 -16.20 5.52 -18.23
C PHE A 92 -16.68 5.23 -16.81
N ARG A 93 -17.91 4.77 -16.62
CA ARG A 93 -18.38 4.29 -15.31
C ARG A 93 -17.54 3.12 -14.82
N LYS A 94 -17.33 2.11 -15.68
CA LYS A 94 -16.50 0.96 -15.33
C LYS A 94 -15.07 1.37 -14.98
N LEU A 95 -14.46 2.26 -15.77
CA LEU A 95 -13.11 2.77 -15.47
C LEU A 95 -13.05 3.53 -14.13
N ALA A 96 -14.09 4.29 -13.79
CA ALA A 96 -14.20 4.97 -12.51
C ALA A 96 -14.24 3.97 -11.35
N ASP A 97 -15.12 2.98 -11.44
CA ASP A 97 -15.32 1.96 -10.40
C ASP A 97 -14.06 1.10 -10.23
N ASP A 98 -13.41 0.70 -11.33
CA ASP A 98 -12.16 -0.07 -11.31
C ASP A 98 -11.02 0.74 -10.67
N SER A 99 -10.89 2.03 -11.00
CA SER A 99 -9.85 2.92 -10.43
C SER A 99 -10.08 3.17 -8.94
N TRP A 100 -11.35 3.32 -8.53
CA TRP A 100 -11.73 3.43 -7.12
C TRP A 100 -11.35 2.16 -6.35
N ALA A 101 -11.71 0.98 -6.86
CA ALA A 101 -11.37 -0.29 -6.25
C ALA A 101 -9.85 -0.47 -6.13
N LYS A 102 -9.09 -0.13 -7.18
CA LYS A 102 -7.61 -0.16 -7.16
C LYS A 102 -7.00 0.78 -6.13
N THR A 103 -7.55 1.97 -5.96
CA THR A 103 -7.14 2.89 -4.90
C THR A 103 -7.21 2.22 -3.52
N VAL A 104 -8.35 1.60 -3.21
CA VAL A 104 -8.55 0.90 -1.93
C VAL A 104 -7.58 -0.27 -1.77
N GLU A 105 -7.32 -1.03 -2.83
CA GLU A 105 -6.34 -2.13 -2.81
C GLU A 105 -4.92 -1.65 -2.53
N ILE A 106 -4.50 -0.54 -3.16
CA ILE A 106 -3.15 0.01 -2.97
C ILE A 106 -3.00 0.53 -1.54
N ILE A 107 -4.00 1.24 -1.00
CA ILE A 107 -3.97 1.72 0.39
C ILE A 107 -3.83 0.54 1.37
N LYS A 108 -4.64 -0.52 1.18
CA LYS A 108 -4.53 -1.75 1.97
C LYS A 108 -3.17 -2.43 1.83
N HIS A 109 -2.56 -2.38 0.65
CA HIS A 109 -1.23 -2.93 0.44
C HIS A 109 -0.17 -2.12 1.19
N VAL A 110 -0.20 -0.79 1.09
CA VAL A 110 0.75 0.09 1.76
C VAL A 110 0.70 -0.08 3.28
N THR A 111 -0.49 -0.17 3.88
CA THR A 111 -0.63 -0.33 5.34
C THR A 111 -0.33 -1.74 5.86
N LYS A 112 -0.31 -2.74 4.97
CA LYS A 112 0.09 -4.10 5.29
C LYS A 112 1.62 -4.27 5.35
N ARG A 113 2.37 -3.34 4.76
CA ARG A 113 3.81 -3.41 4.48
C ARG A 113 4.61 -2.48 5.39
#